data_AF-A0A023FMK1-F1
#
_entry.id   AF-A0A023FMK1-F1
#
_cell.length_a   1.000
_cell.length_b   1.000
_cell.length_c   1.000
_cell.angle_alpha   90.00
_cell.angle_beta   90.00
_cell.angle_gamma   90.00
#
_symmetry.space_group_name_H-M   'P 1'
#
loop_
_entity.id
_entity.type
_entity.pdbx_description
1 polymer ?
#
loop_
_entity_poly.entity_id
_entity_poly.type
_entity_poly.pdbx_seq_one_letter_code
_entity_poly.pdbx_strand_id
1 'polypeptide(L)' 'MKVLAVALLIVLVAGLVSTVAAQDDESGVAHVRVRRGFGCPLNQGACHNHCRSIGRRGGYCAGIIKQTCTCYRK' A
#
# COMPACT_ATOMS: atom_id res chain seq x y z
N MET A 1 -24.78 38.96 -20.14
CA MET A 1 -23.74 39.05 -19.09
C MET A 1 -23.75 37.85 -18.13
N LYS A 2 -24.85 37.60 -17.38
CA LYS A 2 -24.91 36.50 -16.40
C LYS A 2 -24.83 35.09 -17.01
N VAL A 3 -25.48 34.87 -18.15
CA VAL A 3 -25.48 33.57 -18.85
C VAL A 3 -24.09 33.20 -19.38
N LEU A 4 -23.33 34.19 -19.89
CA LEU A 4 -21.94 34.00 -20.30
C LEU A 4 -21.04 33.64 -19.11
N ALA A 5 -21.24 34.28 -17.95
CA ALA A 5 -20.49 33.96 -16.74
C ALA A 5 -20.75 32.54 -16.23
N VAL A 6 -22.01 32.09 -16.27
CA VAL A 6 -22.40 30.71 -15.90
C VAL A 6 -21.80 29.69 -16.88
N ALA A 7 -21.86 29.97 -18.18
CA ALA A 7 -21.26 29.09 -19.19
C ALA A 7 -19.73 28.97 -19.02
N LEU A 8 -19.04 30.08 -18.77
CA LEU A 8 -17.60 30.10 -18.50
C LEU A 8 -17.23 29.28 -17.24
N LEU A 9 -18.01 29.41 -16.17
CA LEU A 9 -17.80 28.63 -14.95
C LEU A 9 -17.95 27.13 -15.19
N ILE A 10 -18.95 26.72 -15.97
CA ILE A 10 -19.17 25.29 -16.29
C ILE A 10 -18.01 24.74 -17.11
N VAL A 11 -17.52 25.48 -18.10
CA VAL A 11 -16.37 25.07 -18.93
C VAL A 11 -15.08 24.97 -18.10
N LEU A 12 -14.86 25.90 -17.16
CA LEU A 12 -13.71 25.87 -16.25
C LEU A 12 -13.73 24.64 -15.32
N VAL A 13 -14.88 24.32 -14.74
CA VAL A 13 -15.03 23.14 -13.87
C VAL A 13 -14.82 21.85 -14.65
N ALA A 14 -15.40 21.75 -15.86
CA ALA A 14 -15.20 20.58 -16.72
C ALA A 14 -13.74 20.39 -17.12
N GLY A 15 -13.03 21.49 -17.45
CA GLY A 15 -11.60 21.46 -17.76
C GLY A 15 -10.74 20.98 -16.57
N LEU A 16 -11.07 21.39 -15.35
CA LEU A 16 -10.40 20.92 -14.13
C LEU A 16 -10.57 19.41 -13.89
N VAL A 17 -11.72 18.83 -14.25
CA VAL A 17 -11.97 17.39 -14.10
C VAL A 17 -11.10 16.59 -15.08
N SER A 18 -10.92 17.09 -16.30
CA SER A 18 -10.08 16.43 -17.31
C SER A 18 -8.59 16.41 -16.97
N THR A 19 -8.08 17.40 -16.22
CA THR A 19 -6.66 17.42 -15.81
C THR A 19 -6.35 16.47 -14.65
N VAL A 20 -7.36 16.05 -13.87
CA VAL A 20 -7.19 15.03 -12.82
C VAL A 20 -7.07 13.61 -13.40
N ALA A 21 -7.70 13.35 -14.55
CA ALA A 21 -7.67 12.04 -15.20
C ALA A 21 -6.41 11.80 -16.05
N ALA A 22 -5.54 12.80 -16.22
CA ALA A 22 -4.31 12.71 -17.00
C ALA A 22 -3.05 12.54 -16.15
N GLN A 23 -3.20 12.24 -14.85
CA GLN A 23 -2.08 11.82 -14.00
C GLN A 23 -1.93 10.29 -14.02
N ASP A 24 -1.75 9.72 -15.21
CA ASP A 24 -0.86 8.56 -15.34
C ASP A 24 0.57 9.09 -15.39
N ASP A 25 0.94 9.81 -14.32
CA ASP A 25 2.33 10.11 -14.04
C ASP A 25 2.97 8.75 -13.72
N GLU A 26 3.81 8.27 -14.64
CA GLU A 26 4.90 7.30 -14.42
C GLU A 26 5.93 7.87 -13.42
N SER A 27 5.44 8.45 -12.33
CA SER A 27 6.22 8.74 -11.15
C SER A 27 6.61 7.39 -10.60
N GLY A 28 7.90 7.07 -10.66
CA GLY A 28 8.49 5.89 -10.05
C GLY A 28 8.01 5.72 -8.61
N VAL A 29 6.90 5.00 -8.45
CA VAL A 29 6.33 4.69 -7.16
C VAL A 29 7.30 3.70 -6.57
N ALA A 30 8.08 4.15 -5.58
CA ALA A 30 8.72 3.26 -4.65
C ALA A 30 7.61 2.31 -4.20
N HIS A 31 7.59 1.08 -4.74
CA HIS A 31 6.52 0.14 -4.48
C HIS A 31 6.28 0.18 -2.99
N VAL A 32 5.09 0.63 -2.56
CA VAL A 32 4.66 0.47 -1.18
C VAL A 32 4.94 -0.99 -0.92
N ARG A 33 5.97 -1.28 -0.12
CA ARG A 33 6.33 -2.65 0.21
C ARG A 33 5.17 -3.11 1.03
N VAL A 34 4.14 -3.64 0.36
CA VAL A 34 3.02 -4.32 0.98
C VAL A 34 3.72 -5.41 1.76
N ARG A 35 3.87 -5.19 3.08
CA ARG A 35 4.31 -6.23 4.00
C ARG A 35 3.21 -7.27 3.93
N ARG A 36 3.29 -8.17 2.95
CA ARG A 36 2.52 -9.40 2.93
C ARG A 36 2.88 -10.05 4.25
N GLY A 37 1.93 -10.06 5.19
CA GLY A 37 2.15 -10.67 6.49
C GLY A 37 2.70 -12.07 6.25
N PHE A 38 3.76 -12.45 6.95
CA PHE A 38 4.41 -13.75 6.77
C PHE A 38 3.55 -14.86 7.40
N GLY A 39 2.27 -14.92 7.04
CA GLY A 39 1.22 -15.78 7.58
C GLY A 39 0.61 -15.35 8.92
N CYS A 40 1.23 -14.45 9.67
CA CYS A 40 0.68 -13.93 10.91
C CYS A 40 -0.63 -13.12 10.67
N PRO A 41 -1.75 -13.37 11.40
CA PRO A 41 -1.88 -14.19 12.62
C PRO A 41 -2.30 -15.65 12.40
N LEU A 42 -2.80 -16.02 11.22
CA LEU A 42 -3.47 -17.30 10.98
C LEU A 42 -2.52 -18.47 10.68
N ASN A 43 -1.28 -18.17 10.30
CA ASN A 43 -0.30 -19.14 9.82
C ASN A 43 1.10 -18.81 10.34
N GLN A 44 1.41 -19.34 11.54
CA GLN A 44 2.72 -19.18 12.16
C GLN A 44 3.82 -19.96 11.43
N GLY A 45 3.48 -21.04 10.73
CA GLY A 45 4.43 -21.84 9.94
C GLY A 45 5.06 -21.03 8.80
N ALA A 46 4.28 -20.18 8.12
CA ALA A 46 4.81 -19.29 7.09
C ALA A 46 5.84 -18.29 7.66
N CYS A 47 5.61 -17.76 8.87
CA CYS A 47 6.54 -16.85 9.55
C CYS A 47 7.81 -17.60 9.93
N HIS A 48 7.67 -18.80 10.49
CA HIS A 48 8.79 -19.65 10.85
C HIS A 48 9.67 -19.99 9.63
N ASN A 49 9.06 -20.40 8.52
CA ASN A 49 9.75 -20.74 7.28
C ASN A 49 10.41 -19.52 6.63
N HIS A 50 9.73 -18.35 6.67
CA HIS A 50 10.32 -17.10 6.21
C HIS A 50 11.59 -16.74 7.00
N CYS A 51 11.55 -16.84 8.34
CA CYS A 51 12.73 -16.57 9.16
C CYS A 51 13.87 -17.55 8.86
N ARG A 52 13.55 -18.84 8.59
CA ARG A 52 14.56 -19.82 8.17
C ARG A 52 15.17 -19.51 6.81
N SER A 53 14.38 -19.02 5.84
CA SER A 53 14.90 -18.70 4.51
C SER A 53 15.87 -17.51 4.51
N ILE A 54 15.75 -16.58 5.47
CA ILE A 54 16.68 -15.47 5.68
C ILE A 54 17.85 -15.83 6.62
N GLY A 55 18.04 -17.10 6.94
CA GLY A 55 19.18 -17.58 7.74
C GLY A 55 19.03 -17.48 9.26
N ARG A 56 17.81 -17.27 9.77
CA ARG A 56 17.50 -17.33 11.21
C ARG A 56 17.09 -18.75 11.62
N ARG A 57 17.04 -19.03 12.93
CA ARG A 57 16.63 -20.36 13.43
C ARG A 57 15.14 -20.61 13.30
N GLY A 58 14.35 -19.54 13.31
CA GLY A 58 12.91 -19.57 13.13
C GLY A 58 12.28 -18.23 13.52
N GLY A 59 10.95 -18.19 13.51
CA GLY A 59 10.18 -17.05 13.98
C GLY A 59 8.79 -17.42 14.45
N TYR A 60 8.13 -16.46 15.10
CA TYR A 60 6.79 -16.59 15.65
C TYR A 60 5.98 -15.30 15.45
N CYS A 61 4.66 -15.39 15.57
CA CYS A 61 3.77 -14.24 15.47
C CYS A 61 3.66 -13.52 16.82
N ALA A 62 3.92 -12.22 16.83
CA ALA A 62 3.99 -11.36 18.01
C ALA A 62 3.02 -10.17 17.90
N GLY A 63 2.86 -9.48 19.03
CA GLY A 63 1.88 -8.41 19.21
C GLY A 63 0.52 -8.92 19.68
N ILE A 64 -0.32 -7.99 20.15
CA ILE A 64 -1.64 -8.30 20.75
C ILE A 64 -2.53 -9.08 19.77
N ILE A 65 -2.53 -8.64 18.50
CA ILE A 65 -3.30 -9.24 17.40
C ILE A 65 -2.47 -10.20 16.54
N LYS A 66 -1.26 -10.58 16.97
CA LYS A 66 -0.35 -11.49 16.26
C LYS A 66 -0.10 -11.12 14.79
N GLN A 67 -0.04 -9.84 14.42
CA GLN A 67 0.21 -9.40 13.04
C GLN A 67 1.71 -9.23 12.71
N THR A 68 2.59 -9.27 13.70
CA THR A 68 4.03 -9.10 13.49
C THR A 68 4.73 -10.45 13.47
N CYS A 69 5.58 -10.72 12.48
CA CYS A 69 6.46 -11.89 12.49
C CYS A 69 7.81 -11.51 13.12
N THR A 70 8.20 -12.19 14.19
CA THR A 70 9.45 -11.95 14.93
C THR A 70 10.39 -13.13 14.73
N CYS A 71 11.54 -12.88 14.09
CA CYS A 71 12.57 -13.89 13.90
C CYS A 71 13.59 -13.86 15.05
N TYR A 72 13.88 -15.02 15.64
CA TYR A 72 14.92 -15.15 16.66
C TYR A 72 16.25 -15.64 16.05
N ARG A 73 17.37 -15.27 16.69
CA ARG A 73 18.71 -15.60 16.17
C ARG A 73 19.04 -17.08 16.37
N LYS A 74 20.10 -17.51 15.69
CA LYS A 74 20.63 -18.89 15.74
C LYS A 74 21.26 -19.18 17.09
#